data_AF-A0A2T0BNT7-F1
#
_entry.id   AF-A0A2T0BNT7-F1
#
_cell.length_a   1.000
_cell.length_b   1.000
_cell.length_c   1.000
_cell.angle_alpha   90.00
_cell.angle_beta   90.00
_cell.angle_gamma   90.00
#
_symmetry.space_group_name_H-M   'P 1'
#
loop_
_entity.id
_entity.type
_entity.pdbx_description
1 polymer ?
#
loop_
_entity_poly.entity_id
_entity_poly.type
_entity_poly.pdbx_seq_one_letter_code
_entity_poly.pdbx_strand_id
1 'polypeptide(L)' 'MIARPKYNRTSKKWNIACILDKDELPLGHREGEFVKYESFDSKQQATDYINNREDLELKVKEG' A
#
# COMPACT_ATOMS: atom_id res chain seq x y z
N MET A 1 -1.74 -7.37 9.31
CA MET A 1 -0.65 -6.42 8.95
C MET A 1 -1.30 -5.08 8.67
N ILE A 2 -0.80 -3.97 9.18
CA ILE A 2 -1.47 -2.68 9.00
C ILE A 2 -1.00 -2.04 7.69
N ALA A 3 -1.92 -1.73 6.78
CA ALA A 3 -1.64 -1.09 5.50
C ALA A 3 -2.28 0.30 5.41
N ARG A 4 -1.64 1.21 4.66
CA ARG A 4 -2.19 2.53 4.34
C ARG A 4 -1.83 2.99 2.93
N PRO A 5 -2.71 3.72 2.25
CA PRO A 5 -2.37 4.36 1.00
C PRO A 5 -1.35 5.49 1.25
N LYS A 6 -0.25 5.52 0.49
CA LYS A 6 0.82 6.50 0.58
C LYS A 6 1.07 7.12 -0.79
N TYR A 7 1.01 8.45 -0.88
CA TYR A 7 1.26 9.15 -2.14
C TYR A 7 2.76 9.21 -2.44
N ASN A 8 3.14 8.74 -3.63
CA ASN A 8 4.49 8.79 -4.16
C ASN A 8 4.63 10.00 -5.09
N ARG A 9 5.42 10.98 -4.67
CA ARG A 9 5.62 12.23 -5.42
C ARG A 9 6.42 12.05 -6.71
N THR A 10 7.30 11.05 -6.76
CA THR A 10 8.16 10.79 -7.93
C THR A 10 7.34 10.21 -9.08
N SER A 11 6.53 9.20 -8.80
CA SER A 11 5.66 8.58 -9.81
C SER A 11 4.31 9.29 -9.98
N LYS A 12 3.98 10.23 -9.07
CA LYS A 12 2.66 10.86 -8.94
C LYS A 12 1.50 9.86 -8.72
N LYS A 13 1.81 8.67 -8.20
CA LYS A 13 0.84 7.59 -7.94
C LYS A 13 0.66 7.33 -6.45
N TRP A 14 -0.40 6.63 -6.09
CA TRP A 14 -0.62 6.08 -4.76
C TRP A 14 -0.02 4.68 -4.69
N ASN A 15 0.80 4.41 -3.67
CA ASN A 15 1.26 3.06 -3.34
C ASN A 15 0.60 2.61 -2.04
N ILE A 16 0.78 1.34 -1.69
CA ILE A 16 0.40 0.83 -0.36
C ILE A 16 1.68 0.73 0.49
N ALA A 17 1.61 1.30 1.69
CA ALA A 17 2.65 1.18 2.70
C ALA A 17 2.13 0.30 3.84
N CYS A 18 2.88 -0.74 4.18
CA CYS A 18 2.60 -1.67 5.25
C CYS A 18 3.48 -1.35 6.46
N ILE A 19 2.91 -1.42 7.65
CA ILE A 19 3.60 -1.23 8.92
C ILE A 19 3.77 -2.62 9.52
N LEU A 20 5.03 -3.06 9.66
CA LEU A 20 5.41 -4.30 10.31
C LEU A 20 6.32 -3.96 11.50
N ASP A 21 5.89 -4.34 12.71
CA ASP A 21 6.50 -3.98 14.01
C ASP A 21 6.67 -2.47 14.23
N LYS A 22 7.61 -1.82 13.54
CA LYS A 22 7.85 -0.36 13.53
C LYS A 22 8.35 0.16 12.18
N ASP A 23 8.56 -0.72 11.21
CA ASP A 23 9.07 -0.39 9.89
C ASP A 23 7.92 -0.17 8.91
N GLU A 24 8.02 0.90 8.12
CA GLU A 24 7.12 1.16 7.02
C GLU A 24 7.75 0.66 5.72
N LEU A 25 7.16 -0.39 5.15
CA LEU A 25 7.63 -1.02 3.93
C LEU A 25 6.59 -0.84 2.81
N PRO A 26 7.02 -0.56 1.57
CA PRO A 26 6.11 -0.55 0.43
C PRO A 26 5.60 -1.97 0.16
N LEU A 27 4.29 -2.11 -0.02
CA LEU A 27 3.68 -3.36 -0.43
C LEU A 27 4.03 -3.64 -1.89
N GLY A 28 4.64 -4.80 -2.12
CA GLY A 28 4.94 -5.29 -3.45
C GLY A 28 4.84 -6.80 -3.52
N HIS A 29 4.87 -7.30 -4.74
CA HIS A 29 4.94 -8.71 -5.04
C HIS A 29 6.18 -9.01 -5.88
N ARG A 30 6.66 -10.25 -5.81
CA ARG A 30 7.81 -10.68 -6.61
C ARG A 30 7.34 -10.99 -8.04
N GLU A 31 7.96 -10.34 -9.02
CA GLU A 31 7.75 -10.57 -10.45
C GLU A 31 9.10 -11.01 -11.05
N GLY A 32 9.36 -12.32 -11.01
CA GLY A 32 10.65 -12.90 -11.39
C GLY A 32 11.80 -12.53 -10.46
N GLU A 33 12.83 -11.88 -11.01
CA GLU A 33 14.00 -11.37 -10.25
C GLU A 33 13.74 -10.02 -9.58
N PHE A 34 12.63 -9.35 -9.91
CA PHE A 34 12.33 -8.00 -9.45
C PHE A 34 11.17 -7.97 -8.45
N VAL A 35 11.12 -6.93 -7.62
CA VAL A 35 9.97 -6.61 -6.77
C VAL A 35 9.17 -5.51 -7.44
N LYS A 36 7.87 -5.75 -7.63
CA LYS A 36 6.94 -4.79 -8.20
C LYS A 36 6.04 -4.26 -7.11
N TYR A 37 6.05 -2.96 -6.93
CA TYR A 37 5.22 -2.30 -5.94
C TYR A 37 3.84 -1.99 -6.49
N GLU A 38 2.82 -2.25 -5.68
CA GLU A 38 1.44 -1.92 -6.05
C GLU A 38 1.30 -0.40 -6.17
N SER A 39 0.79 0.07 -7.31
CA SER A 39 0.62 1.49 -7.61
C SER A 39 -0.72 1.77 -8.27
N PHE A 40 -1.36 2.87 -7.86
CA PHE A 40 -2.73 3.23 -8.16
C PHE A 40 -2.80 4.70 -8.54
N ASP A 41 -3.75 5.06 -9.40
CA ASP A 41 -3.91 6.46 -9.84
C ASP A 41 -4.63 7.32 -8.79
N SER A 42 -5.40 6.70 -7.90
CA SER A 42 -6.16 7.39 -6.86
C SER A 42 -6.00 6.77 -5.47
N LYS A 43 -6.19 7.61 -4.43
CA LYS A 43 -6.23 7.14 -3.04
C LYS A 43 -7.33 6.11 -2.84
N GLN A 44 -8.48 6.31 -3.49
CA GLN A 44 -9.64 5.43 -3.37
C GLN A 44 -9.30 4.03 -3.86
N GLN A 45 -8.69 3.88 -5.04
CA GLN A 45 -8.27 2.57 -5.55
C GLN A 45 -7.28 1.86 -4.62
N ALA A 46 -6.32 2.60 -4.05
CA ALA A 46 -5.38 2.02 -3.08
C ALA A 46 -6.08 1.57 -1.78
N THR A 47 -7.08 2.33 -1.31
CA THR A 47 -7.91 1.99 -0.16
C THR A 47 -8.78 0.76 -0.44
N ASP A 48 -9.47 0.73 -1.58
CA ASP A 48 -10.29 -0.40 -2.03
C ASP A 48 -9.44 -1.67 -2.14
N TYR A 49 -8.22 -1.57 -2.67
CA TYR A 49 -7.31 -2.71 -2.72
C TYR A 49 -7.00 -3.28 -1.34
N ILE A 50 -6.74 -2.41 -0.35
CA ILE A 50 -6.49 -2.86 1.02
C ILE A 50 -7.74 -3.53 1.60
N ASN A 51 -8.92 -2.93 1.42
CA ASN A 51 -10.18 -3.48 1.95
C ASN A 51 -10.58 -4.82 1.31
N ASN A 52 -10.17 -5.09 0.07
CA ASN A 52 -10.43 -6.36 -0.61
C ASN A 52 -9.40 -7.47 -0.28
N ARG A 53 -8.40 -7.19 0.56
CA ARG A 53 -7.35 -8.15 0.95
C ARG A 53 -7.52 -8.54 2.41
N GLU A 54 -7.81 -9.81 2.67
CA GLU A 54 -8.01 -10.33 4.03
C GLU A 54 -6.76 -10.23 4.92
N ASP A 55 -5.56 -10.32 4.33
CA ASP A 55 -4.27 -10.18 5.06
C ASP A 55 -3.91 -8.74 5.46
N LEU A 56 -4.64 -7.74 4.97
CA LEU A 56 -4.32 -6.33 5.14
C LEU A 56 -5.40 -5.60 5.93
N GLU A 57 -4.99 -4.91 6.99
CA GLU A 57 -5.88 -4.08 7.80
C GLU A 57 -5.63 -2.62 7.46
N LEU A 58 -6.65 -1.93 6.94
CA LEU A 58 -6.54 -0.51 6.62
C LEU A 58 -6.37 0.31 7.91
N LYS A 59 -5.27 1.07 8.02
CA LYS A 59 -5.15 2.11 9.04
C LYS A 59 -6.05 3.28 8.66
N VAL A 60 -7.32 3.19 9.04
CA VAL A 60 -8.20 4.36 9.05
C VAL A 60 -7.60 5.30 10.09
N LYS A 61 -7.01 6.41 9.65
CA LYS A 61 -6.69 7.49 10.59
C LYS A 61 -8.07 7.95 11.09
N GLU A 62 -8.45 7.58 12.31
CA GLU A 62 -9.53 8.27 13.01
C GLU A 62 -9.22 9.77 12.96
N GLY A 63 -10.26 10.55 12.66
CA GLY A 63 -10.21 11.95 12.26
C GLY A 63 -9.44 12.87 13.21
#